data_AF-A0A931Z2F1-F1
#
_entry.id   AF-A0A931Z2F1-F1
#
_cell.length_a   1.000
_cell.length_b   1.000
_cell.length_c   1.000
_cell.angle_alpha   90.00
_cell.angle_beta   90.00
_cell.angle_gamma   90.00
#
_symmetry.space_group_name_H-M   'P 1'
#
loop_
_entity.id
_entity.type
_entity.pdbx_description
1 polymer ?
#
loop_
_entity_poly.entity_id
_entity_poly.type
_entity_poly.pdbx_seq_one_letter_code
_entity_poly.pdbx_strand_id
1 'polypeptide(L)'
;MLAEALRPHGYQVELHDDNFPQDTPDPFWIRGVAQRGWVILTCDRNITRKEPERSLFGTAPTHTFILYALSHVEREKRVPLVLAVLPKLTALIAADARHGIYRVHTDGRIEHVSGIKPKFRLEDF
;
A
#
# COMPACT_ATOMS: atom_id res chain seq x y z
N MET A 1 -11.07 15.30 6.15
CA MET A 1 -10.71 14.13 5.32
C MET A 1 -9.41 13.48 5.84
N LEU A 2 -9.08 12.24 5.46
CA LEU A 2 -7.85 11.58 5.95
C LEU A 2 -6.60 12.38 5.59
N ALA A 3 -6.48 12.88 4.35
CA ALA A 3 -5.36 13.72 3.92
C ALA A 3 -5.19 14.98 4.78
N GLU A 4 -6.28 15.67 5.09
CA GLU A 4 -6.27 16.86 5.97
C GLU A 4 -5.84 16.54 7.39
N ALA A 5 -6.11 15.33 7.87
CA ALA A 5 -5.66 14.89 9.19
C ALA A 5 -4.19 14.47 9.21
N LEU A 6 -3.61 14.07 8.07
CA LEU A 6 -2.21 13.64 7.99
C LEU A 6 -1.24 14.80 7.77
N ARG A 7 -1.65 15.82 6.98
CA ARG A 7 -0.80 16.98 6.64
C ARG A 7 -0.25 17.73 7.87
N PRO A 8 -1.03 18.01 8.94
CA PRO A 8 -0.51 18.65 10.16
C PRO A 8 0.58 17.85 10.88
N HIS A 9 0.67 16.54 10.63
CA HIS A 9 1.71 15.67 11.20
C HIS A 9 2.98 15.60 10.31
N GLY A 10 3.11 16.47 9.31
CA GLY A 10 4.28 16.56 8.44
C GLY A 10 4.28 15.58 7.27
N TYR A 11 3.21 14.81 7.07
CA TYR A 11 3.10 13.91 5.93
C TYR A 11 2.67 14.68 4.68
N GLN A 12 3.43 14.49 3.59
CA GLN A 12 3.00 14.89 2.26
C GLN A 12 1.97 13.88 1.76
N VAL A 13 0.76 14.35 1.44
CA VAL A 13 -0.35 13.49 1.02
C VAL A 13 -0.97 14.02 -0.26
N GLU A 14 -0.91 13.15 -1.25
CA GLU A 14 -1.48 13.31 -2.59
C GLU A 14 -2.76 12.49 -2.68
N LEU A 15 -3.83 13.09 -3.20
CA LEU A 15 -5.05 12.33 -3.51
C LEU A 15 -4.88 11.67 -4.88
N HIS A 16 -5.44 10.47 -5.03
CA HIS A 16 -5.44 9.74 -6.31
C HIS A 16 -6.02 10.61 -7.44
N ASP A 17 -7.21 11.17 -7.21
CA ASP A 17 -7.98 11.92 -8.22
C ASP A 17 -7.32 13.27 -8.60
N ASP A 18 -6.39 13.77 -7.79
CA ASP A 18 -5.61 14.99 -8.12
C ASP A 18 -4.51 14.71 -9.16
N ASN A 19 -4.08 13.45 -9.27
CA ASN A 19 -2.93 13.04 -10.09
C ASN A 19 -3.33 12.12 -11.26
N PHE A 20 -4.46 11.42 -11.14
CA PHE A 20 -4.90 10.41 -12.09
C PHE A 20 -6.41 10.54 -12.33
N PRO A 21 -6.87 10.62 -13.59
CA PRO A 21 -8.29 10.51 -13.92
C PRO A 21 -8.93 9.26 -13.32
N GLN A 22 -10.20 9.33 -12.91
CA GLN A 22 -10.91 8.22 -12.26
C GLN A 22 -11.02 6.95 -13.12
N ASP A 23 -10.91 7.08 -14.44
CA ASP A 23 -10.91 5.98 -15.41
C ASP A 23 -9.51 5.41 -15.69
N THR A 24 -8.46 5.96 -15.08
CA THR A 24 -7.09 5.47 -15.23
C THR A 24 -6.99 4.03 -14.72
N PRO A 25 -6.59 3.06 -15.56
CA PRO A 25 -6.48 1.67 -15.11
C PRO A 25 -5.37 1.49 -14.08
N ASP A 26 -5.59 0.59 -13.12
CA ASP A 26 -4.65 0.29 -12.03
C ASP A 26 -3.18 0.15 -12.43
N PRO A 27 -2.84 -0.61 -13.50
CA PRO A 27 -1.46 -0.72 -13.95
C PRO A 27 -0.76 0.63 -14.21
N PHE A 28 -1.49 1.61 -14.74
CA PHE A 28 -0.90 2.88 -15.16
C PHE A 28 -0.68 3.82 -13.99
N TRP A 29 -1.69 4.01 -13.13
CA TRP A 29 -1.52 4.91 -11.98
C TRP A 29 -0.59 4.31 -10.93
N ILE A 30 -0.63 2.99 -10.68
CA ILE A 30 0.31 2.31 -9.77
C ILE A 30 1.74 2.50 -10.24
N ARG A 31 2.02 2.30 -11.54
CA ARG A 31 3.34 2.57 -12.12
C ARG A 31 3.74 4.04 -11.97
N GLY A 32 2.80 4.97 -12.14
CA GLY A 32 3.04 6.40 -11.94
C GLY A 32 3.45 6.73 -10.51
N VAL A 33 2.75 6.18 -9.52
CA VAL A 33 3.11 6.30 -8.09
C VAL A 33 4.49 5.68 -7.85
N ALA A 34 4.75 4.52 -8.46
CA ALA A 34 6.00 3.81 -8.29
C ALA A 34 7.22 4.56 -8.79
N GLN A 35 7.13 5.15 -9.99
CA GLN A 35 8.20 5.96 -10.57
C GLN A 35 8.51 7.22 -9.76
N ARG A 36 7.56 7.69 -8.94
CA ARG A 36 7.72 8.84 -8.03
C ARG A 36 8.29 8.43 -6.66
N GLY A 37 8.48 7.13 -6.40
CA GLY A 37 8.88 6.62 -5.08
C GLY A 37 7.81 6.85 -4.01
N TRP A 38 6.54 7.00 -4.41
CA TRP A 38 5.45 7.26 -3.50
C TRP A 38 4.90 5.98 -2.88
N VAL A 39 4.16 6.13 -1.79
CA VAL A 39 3.54 5.03 -1.04
C VAL A 39 2.03 5.08 -1.23
N ILE A 40 1.42 3.92 -1.48
CA ILE A 40 -0.04 3.81 -1.61
C ILE A 40 -0.64 3.45 -0.26
N LEU A 41 -1.57 4.25 0.25
CA LEU A 41 -2.43 3.90 1.37
C LEU A 41 -3.86 3.71 0.85
N THR A 42 -4.42 2.51 0.98
CA THR A 42 -5.77 2.22 0.45
C THR A 42 -6.61 1.36 1.39
N CYS A 43 -7.93 1.60 1.38
CA CYS A 43 -8.93 0.73 2.02
C CYS A 43 -9.57 -0.25 1.01
N ASP A 44 -9.20 -0.19 -0.27
CA ASP A 44 -9.72 -1.10 -1.28
C ASP A 44 -9.10 -2.49 -1.12
N ARG A 45 -9.95 -3.50 -1.05
CA ARG A 45 -9.57 -4.91 -0.92
C ARG A 45 -9.28 -5.56 -2.25
N ASN A 46 -9.84 -5.03 -3.33
CA ASN A 46 -9.73 -5.64 -4.64
C ASN A 46 -8.35 -5.41 -5.27
N ILE A 47 -7.57 -4.45 -4.74
CA ILE A 47 -6.18 -4.21 -5.15
C ILE A 47 -5.27 -5.42 -4.93
N THR A 48 -5.61 -6.37 -4.04
CA THR A 48 -4.86 -7.64 -3.91
C THR A 48 -5.27 -8.71 -4.92
N ARG A 49 -6.50 -8.63 -5.45
CA ARG A 49 -7.06 -9.64 -6.36
C ARG A 49 -6.67 -9.37 -7.80
N LYS A 50 -6.56 -8.10 -8.15
CA LYS A 50 -5.88 -7.67 -9.37
C LYS A 50 -4.41 -7.97 -9.11
N GLU A 51 -3.88 -9.01 -9.74
CA GLU A 51 -2.52 -9.47 -9.45
C GLU A 51 -1.59 -8.26 -9.41
N PRO A 52 -0.97 -7.98 -8.25
CA PRO A 52 0.15 -7.07 -8.17
C PRO A 52 1.31 -7.85 -8.76
N GLU A 53 1.24 -8.14 -10.06
CA GLU A 53 2.40 -8.68 -10.73
C GLU A 53 3.52 -7.70 -10.43
N ARG A 54 4.70 -8.23 -10.07
CA ARG A 54 5.91 -7.42 -9.95
C ARG A 54 6.12 -6.53 -11.21
N SER A 55 5.54 -6.91 -12.35
CA SER A 55 5.48 -6.13 -13.59
C SER A 55 4.79 -4.76 -13.42
N LEU A 56 3.74 -4.64 -12.59
CA LEU A 56 2.97 -3.41 -12.40
C LEU A 56 3.77 -2.33 -11.66
N PHE A 57 4.60 -2.72 -10.70
CA PHE A 57 5.51 -1.81 -10.00
C PHE A 57 6.81 -1.58 -10.80
N GLY A 58 7.06 -2.40 -11.84
CA GLY A 58 8.29 -2.36 -12.62
C GLY A 58 9.53 -2.64 -11.76
N THR A 59 10.66 -2.03 -12.13
CA THR A 59 11.88 -2.03 -11.29
C THR A 59 11.86 -0.95 -10.21
N ALA A 60 10.81 -0.14 -10.16
CA ALA A 60 10.75 0.99 -9.25
C ALA A 60 10.34 0.53 -7.84
N PRO A 61 10.99 1.04 -6.79
CA PRO A 61 10.66 0.73 -5.42
C PRO A 61 9.30 1.35 -5.04
N THR A 62 8.34 0.52 -4.61
CA THR A 62 7.02 1.00 -4.13
C THR A 62 6.47 0.12 -3.05
N HIS A 63 5.92 0.75 -2.02
CA HIS A 63 5.18 0.08 -0.96
C HIS A 63 3.71 0.43 -1.07
N THR A 64 2.87 -0.59 -1.03
CA THR A 64 1.41 -0.46 -1.00
C THR A 64 0.91 -1.01 0.32
N PHE A 65 0.32 -0.17 1.16
CA PHE A 65 -0.29 -0.58 2.42
C PHE A 65 -1.81 -0.59 2.31
N ILE A 66 -2.38 -1.76 2.59
CA ILE A 66 -3.80 -2.04 2.55
C ILE A 66 -4.32 -2.03 3.97
N LEU A 67 -5.16 -1.04 4.23
CA LEU A 67 -5.83 -0.81 5.51
C LEU A 67 -7.14 -1.62 5.57
N TYR A 68 -7.09 -2.92 5.24
CA TYR A 68 -8.29 -3.75 5.09
C TYR A 68 -9.16 -3.73 6.35
N ALA A 69 -8.55 -3.92 7.51
CA ALA A 69 -9.27 -3.92 8.79
C ALA A 69 -9.96 -2.58 9.06
N LEU A 70 -9.51 -1.49 8.43
CA LEU A 70 -10.11 -0.16 8.53
C LEU A 70 -11.27 0.04 7.54
N SER A 71 -11.43 -0.79 6.52
CA SER A 71 -12.52 -0.66 5.53
C SER A 71 -13.93 -0.77 6.13
N HIS A 72 -14.06 -1.44 7.27
CA HIS A 72 -15.30 -1.59 8.04
C HIS A 72 -15.43 -0.60 9.20
N VAL A 73 -14.39 0.19 9.46
CA VAL A 73 -14.38 1.20 10.52
C VAL A 73 -15.01 2.48 9.98
N GLU A 74 -15.78 3.19 10.80
CA GLU A 74 -16.32 4.52 10.48
C GLU A 74 -15.19 5.49 10.13
N ARG A 75 -15.41 6.36 9.13
CA ARG A 75 -14.36 7.23 8.56
C ARG A 75 -13.64 8.08 9.63
N GLU A 76 -14.38 8.57 10.62
CA GLU A 76 -13.84 9.37 11.73
C GLU A 76 -12.89 8.57 12.64
N LYS A 77 -13.21 7.30 12.89
CA LYS A 77 -12.38 6.38 13.69
C LYS A 77 -11.16 5.86 12.93
N ARG A 78 -11.11 5.99 11.59
CA ARG A 78 -9.95 5.58 10.79
C ARG A 78 -8.74 6.48 10.98
N VAL A 79 -8.97 7.78 11.10
CA VAL A 79 -7.89 8.78 11.23
C VAL A 79 -6.91 8.44 12.36
N PRO A 80 -7.36 8.24 13.62
CA PRO A 80 -6.42 7.91 14.70
C PRO A 80 -5.73 6.57 14.50
N LEU A 81 -6.37 5.59 13.86
CA LEU A 81 -5.75 4.29 13.55
C LEU A 81 -4.66 4.40 12.49
N VAL A 82 -4.87 5.23 11.46
CA VAL A 82 -3.84 5.51 10.44
C VAL A 82 -2.69 6.29 11.06
N LEU A 83 -2.97 7.33 11.86
CA LEU A 83 -1.92 8.09 12.55
C LEU A 83 -1.08 7.20 13.48
N ALA A 84 -1.70 6.26 14.18
CA ALA A 84 -0.99 5.35 15.07
C ALA A 84 -0.06 4.36 14.33
N VAL A 85 -0.38 3.99 13.08
CA VAL A 85 0.44 3.02 12.32
C VAL A 85 1.50 3.69 11.44
N LEU A 86 1.32 4.95 11.04
CA LEU A 86 2.23 5.64 10.12
C LEU A 86 3.71 5.59 10.56
N PRO A 87 4.08 5.79 11.84
CA PRO A 87 5.47 5.65 12.28
C PRO A 87 6.07 4.27 11.99
N LYS A 88 5.26 3.20 12.14
CA LYS A 88 5.70 1.83 11.83
C LYS A 88 5.88 1.63 10.32
N LEU A 89 5.00 2.20 9.50
CA LEU A 89 5.13 2.13 8.03
C LEU A 89 6.39 2.88 7.57
N THR A 90 6.64 4.09 8.11
CA THR A 90 7.84 4.87 7.80
C THR A 90 9.11 4.14 8.22
N ALA A 91 9.14 3.53 9.41
CA ALA A 91 10.29 2.74 9.87
C ALA A 91 10.53 1.51 8.96
N LEU A 92 9.45 0.86 8.51
CA LEU A 92 9.54 -0.29 7.59
C LEU A 92 10.13 0.12 6.23
N ILE A 93 9.72 1.26 5.68
CA ILE A 93 10.29 1.81 4.44
C ILE A 93 11.76 2.19 4.64
N ALA A 94 12.09 2.86 5.74
CA ALA A 94 13.47 3.27 6.05
C ALA A 94 14.42 2.08 6.25
N ALA A 95 13.90 0.92 6.65
CA ALA A 95 14.65 -0.33 6.79
C ALA A 95 14.79 -1.13 5.48
N ASP A 96 14.52 -0.50 4.32
CA ASP A 96 14.55 -1.14 2.99
C ASP A 96 13.70 -2.42 2.93
N ALA A 97 12.53 -2.38 3.56
CA ALA A 97 11.63 -3.50 3.51
C ALA A 97 11.23 -3.81 2.07
N ARG A 98 10.97 -5.09 1.81
CA ARG A 98 10.58 -5.60 0.50
C ARG A 98 9.44 -4.77 -0.14
N HIS A 99 9.67 -4.26 -1.34
CA HIS A 99 8.62 -3.66 -2.16
C HIS A 99 7.46 -4.64 -2.40
N GLY A 100 6.24 -4.14 -2.31
CA GLY A 100 5.05 -4.96 -2.48
C GLY A 100 3.88 -4.50 -1.62
N ILE A 101 2.98 -5.44 -1.40
CA ILE A 101 1.72 -5.20 -0.70
C ILE A 101 1.83 -5.64 0.76
N TYR A 102 1.35 -4.79 1.66
CA TYR A 102 1.28 -5.03 3.09
C TYR A 102 -0.15 -4.87 3.59
N ARG A 103 -0.63 -5.77 4.44
CA ARG A 103 -1.89 -5.62 5.17
C ARG A 103 -1.62 -4.96 6.51
N VAL A 104 -2.46 -3.99 6.85
CA VAL A 104 -2.46 -3.31 8.15
C VAL A 104 -3.75 -3.66 8.90
N HIS A 105 -3.57 -4.16 10.11
CA HIS A 105 -4.64 -4.57 11.01
C HIS A 105 -5.02 -3.45 11.98
N THR A 106 -6.22 -3.52 12.58
CA THR A 106 -6.71 -2.53 13.55
C THR A 106 -5.89 -2.47 14.84
N ASP A 107 -5.17 -3.55 15.17
CA ASP A 107 -4.21 -3.62 16.29
C ASP A 107 -2.83 -3.04 15.92
N GLY A 108 -2.65 -2.53 14.70
CA GLY A 108 -1.40 -1.97 14.21
C GLY A 108 -0.35 -3.03 13.83
N ARG A 109 -0.73 -4.30 13.68
CA ARG A 109 0.10 -5.33 13.04
C ARG A 109 0.19 -5.07 11.54
N ILE A 110 1.39 -5.28 10.97
CA ILE A 110 1.68 -5.13 9.54
C ILE A 110 2.17 -6.48 9.02
N GLU A 111 1.57 -6.97 7.92
CA GLU A 111 1.87 -8.27 7.32
C GLU A 111 2.14 -8.11 5.83
N HIS A 112 3.30 -8.54 5.34
CA HIS A 112 3.58 -8.56 3.91
C HIS A 112 2.73 -9.63 3.22
N VAL A 113 1.98 -9.25 2.18
CA VAL A 113 1.18 -10.16 1.37
C VAL A 113 2.09 -10.91 0.40
N SER A 114 2.60 -12.06 0.81
CA SER A 114 3.37 -12.93 -0.08
C SER A 114 2.42 -13.84 -0.87
N GLY A 115 2.20 -13.54 -2.15
CA GLY A 115 1.48 -14.40 -3.09
C GLY A 115 2.31 -15.55 -3.68
N ILE A 116 3.61 -15.60 -3.41
CA ILE A 116 4.50 -16.60 -4.01
C ILE A 116 4.53 -17.84 -3.11
N LYS A 117 3.78 -18.88 -3.49
CA LYS A 117 4.23 -20.24 -3.17
C LYS A 117 5.38 -20.55 -4.12
N PRO A 118 6.62 -20.75 -3.64
CA PRO A 118 7.68 -21.20 -4.52
C PRO A 118 7.25 -22.52 -5.17
N LYS A 119 7.16 -22.55 -6.50
CA LYS A 119 7.07 -23.80 -7.25
C LYS A 119 8.49 -24.33 -7.38
N PHE A 120 8.78 -25.39 -6.66
CA PHE A 120 9.98 -26.18 -6.87
C PHE A 120 9.69 -27.21 -7.95
N ARG A 121 10.49 -27.22 -9.01
CA ARG A 121 10.56 -28.33 -9.96
C ARG A 121 11.72 -29.19 -9.50
N LEU A 122 11.41 -30.42 -9.08
CA LEU A 122 12.43 -31.43 -8.81
C LEU A 122 12.73 -32.13 -10.12
N GLU A 123 14.01 -32.17 -10.50
CA GLU A 123 14.53 -33.09 -11.51
C GLU A 123 15.48 -34.03 -10.75
N ASP A 124 15.29 -35.34 -10.94
CA ASP A 124 16.10 -36.42 -10.36
C ASP A 124 16.13 -36.51 -8.81
N PHE A 125 14.95 -36.64 -8.18
CA PHE A 125 14.80 -37.08 -6.78
C PHE A 125 13.86 -38.28 -6.65
#